data_AF-A0A916BPX5-F1
#
_entry.id   AF-A0A916BPX5-F1
#
_cell.length_a   1.000
_cell.length_b   1.000
_cell.length_c   1.000
_cell.angle_alpha   90.00
_cell.angle_beta   90.00
_cell.angle_gamma   90.00
#
_symmetry.space_group_name_H-M   'P 1'
#
loop_
_entity.id
_entity.type
_entity.pdbx_description
1 polymer ?
#
loop_
_entity_poly.entity_id
_entity_poly.type
_entity_poly.pdbx_seq_one_letter_code
_entity_poly.pdbx_strand_id
1 'polypeptide(L)' 'MPKPPPVHTDHEPIHAQLFMLRMWREDLAAGHSEWRGKVQHVTSGEARYFRDWPALLACLQEMLNAKPD' A
#
# COMPACT_ATOMS: atom_id res chain seq x y z
N MET A 1 33.54 -23.43 -30.41
CA MET A 1 32.63 -23.70 -29.27
C MET A 1 31.26 -23.15 -29.62
N PRO A 2 30.16 -23.91 -29.49
CA PRO A 2 28.83 -23.36 -29.65
C PRO A 2 28.52 -22.40 -28.48
N LYS A 3 27.89 -21.26 -28.76
CA LYS A 3 27.45 -20.35 -27.70
C LYS A 3 26.42 -21.07 -26.82
N PRO A 4 26.43 -20.89 -25.49
CA PRO A 4 25.35 -21.39 -24.66
C PRO A 4 24.02 -20.79 -25.14
N PRO A 5 22.93 -21.58 -25.13
CA PRO A 5 21.61 -21.05 -25.48
C PRO A 5 21.27 -19.87 -24.53
N PRO A 6 20.56 -18.84 -25.03
CA PRO A 6 20.11 -17.77 -24.17
C PRO A 6 19.22 -18.39 -23.08
N VAL A 7 19.64 -18.22 -21.83
CA VAL A 7 18.78 -18.52 -20.69
C VAL A 7 17.66 -17.48 -20.75
N HIS A 8 16.50 -17.85 -21.26
CA HIS A 8 15.28 -17.09 -21.06
C HIS A 8 14.93 -17.20 -19.58
N THR A 9 15.45 -16.29 -18.76
CA THR A 9 14.86 -16.00 -17.46
C THR A 9 13.53 -15.31 -17.71
N ASP A 10 12.49 -16.08 -17.99
CA ASP A 10 11.09 -15.68 -17.79
C ASP A 10 10.84 -15.55 -16.29
N HIS A 11 11.48 -14.57 -15.65
CA HIS A 11 10.99 -14.08 -14.38
C HIS A 11 9.92 -13.05 -14.73
N GLU A 12 8.64 -13.42 -14.60
CA GLU A 12 7.60 -12.40 -14.53
C GLU A 12 8.05 -11.37 -13.49
N PRO A 13 8.14 -10.07 -13.85
CA PRO A 13 8.57 -9.06 -12.91
C PRO A 13 7.63 -9.10 -11.69
N ILE A 14 8.20 -9.35 -10.51
CA ILE A 14 7.45 -9.28 -9.26
C ILE A 14 7.07 -7.81 -9.08
N HIS A 15 5.82 -7.48 -9.37
CA HIS A 15 5.28 -6.14 -9.18
C HIS A 15 4.95 -5.93 -7.71
N ALA A 16 5.89 -5.35 -6.97
CA ALA A 16 5.64 -4.93 -5.59
C ALA A 16 4.90 -3.58 -5.57
N GLN A 17 3.86 -3.46 -4.75
CA GLN A 17 3.22 -2.19 -4.44
C GLN A 17 3.74 -1.67 -3.09
N LEU A 18 4.17 -0.41 -3.06
CA LEU A 18 4.71 0.23 -1.87
C LEU A 18 3.68 1.18 -1.28
N PHE A 19 3.48 1.06 0.04
CA PHE A 19 2.57 1.92 0.79
C PHE A 19 3.27 2.55 1.98
N MET A 20 2.98 3.82 2.24
CA MET A 20 3.33 4.50 3.47
C MET A 20 2.15 4.46 4.43
N LEU A 21 2.36 3.94 5.64
CA LEU A 21 1.37 3.94 6.72
C LEU A 21 1.77 4.97 7.78
N ARG A 22 0.84 5.87 8.10
CA ARG A 22 0.98 6.82 9.22
C ARG A 22 -0.13 6.57 10.22
N MET A 23 0.22 6.47 11.49
CA MET A 23 -0.73 6.33 12.61
C MET A 23 -0.41 7.37 13.66
N TRP A 24 -1.44 8.02 14.21
CA TRP A 24 -1.27 9.00 15.27
C TRP A 24 -2.50 8.98 16.19
N ARG A 25 -2.29 9.42 17.43
CA ARG A 25 -3.39 9.76 18.33
C ARG A 25 -3.81 11.20 18.03
N GLU A 26 -5.10 11.39 17.81
CA GLU A 26 -5.73 12.69 17.70
C GLU A 26 -6.45 12.98 19.00
N ASP A 27 -6.07 14.06 19.67
CA ASP A 27 -6.75 14.51 20.88
C ASP A 27 -8.07 15.18 20.51
N LEU A 28 -9.14 14.62 21.05
CA LEU A 28 -10.49 15.17 20.96
C LEU A 28 -10.79 15.97 22.23
N ALA A 29 -11.81 16.83 22.13
CA ALA A 29 -12.31 17.55 23.29
C ALA A 29 -12.73 16.57 24.40
N ALA A 30 -12.74 17.07 25.64
CA ALA A 30 -13.09 16.30 26.85
C ALA A 30 -12.15 15.15 27.22
N GLY A 31 -10.88 15.20 26.79
CA GLY A 31 -9.84 14.27 27.25
C GLY A 31 -9.91 12.88 26.60
N HIS A 32 -10.69 12.75 25.53
CA HIS A 32 -10.68 11.58 24.69
C HIS A 32 -9.58 11.72 23.64
N SER A 33 -8.91 10.62 23.29
CA SER A 33 -8.08 10.58 22.08
C SER A 33 -8.51 9.40 21.23
N GLU A 34 -8.57 9.61 19.92
CA GLU A 34 -8.84 8.55 18.95
C GLU A 34 -7.59 8.22 18.16
N TRP A 35 -7.44 6.96 17.77
CA TRP A 35 -6.46 6.59 16.77
C TRP A 35 -6.95 7.01 15.39
N ARG A 36 -6.05 7.65 14.64
CA ARG A 36 -6.23 8.00 13.24
C ARG A 36 -5.13 7.36 12.43
N GLY A 37 -5.46 7.06 11.19
CA GLY A 37 -4.53 6.48 10.25
C GLY A 37 -4.65 7.09 8.87
N LYS A 38 -3.54 7.09 8.13
CA LYS A 38 -3.48 7.40 6.71
C LYS A 38 -2.61 6.36 6.02
N VAL A 39 -3.12 5.80 4.94
CA VAL A 39 -2.34 4.99 3.99
C VAL A 39 -2.14 5.81 2.72
N GLN A 40 -0.96 5.73 2.13
CA GLN A 40 -0.64 6.36 0.85
C GLN A 40 0.11 5.36 -0.03
N HIS A 41 -0.37 5.13 -1.26
CA HIS A 41 0.39 4.39 -2.26
C HIS A 41 1.52 5.27 -2.78
N VAL A 42 2.76 4.76 -2.68
CA VAL A 42 3.97 5.55 -2.93
C VAL A 42 4.06 5.97 -4.40
N THR A 43 3.69 5.07 -5.31
CA THR A 43 3.87 5.30 -6.76
C THR A 43 2.76 6.18 -7.34
N SER A 44 1.48 5.93 -7.02
CA SER A 44 0.36 6.74 -7.55
C SER A 44 0.09 8.00 -6.74
N GLY A 45 0.59 8.08 -5.50
CA GLY A 45 0.30 9.16 -4.57
C GLY A 45 -1.09 9.11 -3.94
N GLU A 46 -1.97 8.18 -4.36
CA GLU A 46 -3.31 7.98 -3.81
C GLU A 46 -3.23 7.77 -2.30
N ALA A 47 -4.06 8.50 -1.53
CA ALA A 47 -4.06 8.39 -0.08
C ALA A 47 -5.47 8.34 0.51
N ARG A 48 -5.63 7.54 1.56
CA ARG A 48 -6.91 7.32 2.25
C ARG A 48 -6.72 7.35 3.76
N TYR A 49 -7.71 7.90 4.46
CA TYR A 49 -7.75 7.93 5.92
C TYR A 49 -8.58 6.77 6.45
N PHE A 50 -8.17 6.20 7.58
CA PHE A 50 -8.89 5.13 8.27
C PHE A 50 -8.87 5.36 9.78
N ARG A 51 -9.80 4.71 10.49
CA ARG A 51 -9.98 4.86 11.95
C ARG A 51 -9.80 3.55 12.72
N ASP A 52 -9.86 2.42 12.03
CA ASP A 52 -9.73 1.09 12.60
C ASP A 52 -9.06 0.13 11.61
N TRP A 53 -8.74 -1.07 12.10
CA TRP A 53 -8.06 -2.09 11.32
C TRP A 53 -8.89 -2.63 10.15
N PRO A 54 -10.20 -2.94 10.31
CA PRO A 54 -11.04 -3.33 9.17
C PRO A 54 -11.05 -2.30 8.03
N ALA A 55 -11.13 -1.01 8.35
CA ALA A 55 -11.12 0.05 7.34
C ALA A 55 -9.77 0.14 6.60
N LEU A 56 -8.64 -0.09 7.29
CA LEU A 56 -7.33 -0.18 6.65
C LEU A 56 -7.26 -1.35 5.67
N LEU A 57 -7.74 -2.53 6.07
CA LEU A 57 -7.71 -3.71 5.21
C LEU A 57 -8.54 -3.50 3.94
N ALA A 58 -9.74 -2.94 4.08
CA ALA A 58 -10.59 -2.59 2.94
C ALA A 58 -9.89 -1.59 1.99
N CYS A 59 -9.25 -0.55 2.54
CA CYS A 59 -8.48 0.41 1.74
C CYS A 59 -7.36 -0.28 0.96
N LEU A 60 -6.56 -1.13 1.61
CA LEU A 60 -5.44 -1.83 0.95
C LEU A 60 -5.94 -2.77 -0.15
N GLN A 61 -7.03 -3.52 0.09
CA GLN A 61 -7.61 -4.41 -0.92
C GLN A 61 -8.09 -3.66 -2.16
N GLU A 62 -8.76 -2.52 -1.97
CA GLU A 62 -9.20 -1.69 -3.09
C GLU A 62 -8.02 -1.11 -3.87
N MET A 63 -6.98 -0.64 -3.18
CA MET A 63 -5.78 -0.08 -3.83
C MET A 63 -4.96 -1.15 -4.57
N LEU A 64 -4.87 -2.37 -4.03
CA LEU A 64 -4.18 -3.49 -4.68
C LEU A 64 -4.91 -3.98 -5.95
N ASN A 65 -6.23 -3.84 -5.99
CA ASN A 65 -7.07 -4.21 -7.13
C ASN A 65 -7.23 -3.08 -8.17
N ALA A 66 -6.81 -1.86 -7.84
CA ALA A 66 -6.80 -0.76 -8.78
C ALA A 66 -5.79 -1.05 -9.89
N LYS A 67 -6.23 -1.01 -11.14
CA LYS A 67 -5.32 -1.14 -12.28
C LYS A 67 -4.42 0.10 -12.32
N PRO A 68 -3.09 -0.06 -12.48
CA PRO A 68 -2.25 1.07 -12.82
C PRO A 68 -2.67 1.60 -14.22
N ASP A 69 -2.86 2.92 -14.33
CA ASP A 69 -3.11 3.62 -15.60
C ASP A 69 -1.88 3.56 -16.54
#